data_AF-A0A344LUV9-F1
#
_entry.id   AF-A0A344LUV9-F1
#
_cell.length_a   1.000
_cell.length_b   1.000
_cell.length_c   1.000
_cell.angle_alpha   90.00
_cell.angle_beta   90.00
_cell.angle_gamma   90.00
#
_symmetry.space_group_name_H-M   'P 1'
#
loop_
_entity.id
_entity.type
_entity.pdbx_description
1 polymer ?
#
loop_
_entity_poly.entity_id
_entity_poly.type
_entity_poly.pdbx_seq_one_letter_code
_entity_poly.pdbx_strand_id
1 'polypeptide(L)' 'MNFIEKNVSVEKAVITLSKNGIQVDEKEAKIILELLYLVSKNHEKPKEKKILYP' A
#
# COMPACT_ATOMS: atom_id res chain seq x y z
N MET A 1 8.83 -10.15 2.92
CA MET A 1 7.57 -10.64 2.32
C MET A 1 7.53 -10.12 0.89
N ASN A 2 7.51 -10.98 -0.13
CA ASN A 2 7.53 -10.52 -1.53
C ASN A 2 6.09 -10.29 -2.01
N PHE A 3 5.71 -9.03 -2.21
CA PHE A 3 4.46 -8.67 -2.89
C PHE A 3 4.64 -8.97 -4.38
N ILE A 4 3.91 -9.97 -4.89
CA ILE A 4 4.03 -10.47 -6.27
C ILE A 4 3.28 -9.56 -7.26
N GLU A 5 2.20 -8.92 -6.83
CA GLU A 5 1.42 -7.95 -7.62
C GLU A 5 1.51 -6.56 -7.01
N LYS A 6 2.61 -5.85 -7.29
CA LYS A 6 2.72 -4.42 -6.99
C LYS A 6 2.23 -3.62 -8.21
N ASN A 7 1.03 -3.06 -8.13
CA ASN A 7 0.47 -2.18 -9.18
C ASN A 7 1.16 -0.81 -9.28
N VAL A 8 2.02 -0.50 -8.30
CA VAL A 8 2.80 0.74 -8.22
C VAL A 8 4.28 0.39 -8.13
N SER A 9 5.08 0.91 -9.06
CA SER A 9 6.55 0.81 -9.02
C SER A 9 7.14 1.75 -7.98
N VAL A 10 8.38 1.48 -7.54
CA VAL A 10 9.11 2.35 -6.61
C VAL A 10 9.28 3.76 -7.20
N GLU A 11 9.64 3.86 -8.47
CA GLU A 11 9.77 5.14 -9.18
C GLU A 11 8.46 5.94 -9.17
N LYS A 12 7.32 5.28 -9.45
CA LYS A 12 6.01 5.93 -9.38
C LYS A 12 5.66 6.39 -7.96
N ALA A 13 6.10 5.66 -6.94
CA ALA A 13 5.94 6.06 -5.54
C ALA A 13 6.77 7.32 -5.22
N VAL A 14 8.04 7.38 -5.65
CA VAL A 14 8.91 8.57 -5.52
C VAL A 14 8.27 9.79 -6.16
N ILE A 15 7.81 9.67 -7.41
CA ILE A 15 7.13 10.77 -8.14
C ILE A 15 5.87 11.22 -7.40
N THR A 16 5.07 10.28 -6.90
CA THR A 16 3.82 10.59 -6.20
C THR A 16 4.08 11.32 -4.88
N LEU A 17 5.06 10.86 -4.10
CA LEU A 17 5.44 11.49 -2.83
C LEU A 17 6.01 12.89 -3.08
N SER A 18 6.88 13.05 -4.08
CA SER A 18 7.45 14.34 -4.47
C SER A 18 6.38 15.36 -4.89
N LYS A 19 5.37 14.94 -5.67
CA LYS A 19 4.21 15.78 -6.02
C LYS A 19 3.41 16.27 -4.81
N ASN A 20 3.52 15.58 -3.67
CA ASN A 20 2.88 15.96 -2.41
C ASN A 20 3.86 16.64 -1.44
N GLY A 21 5.02 17.10 -1.90
CA GLY A 21 6.01 17.80 -1.09
C GLY A 21 6.85 16.88 -0.19
N ILE A 22 6.79 15.57 -0.40
CA ILE A 22 7.55 14.57 0.36
C ILE A 22 8.73 14.12 -0.49
N GLN A 23 9.92 14.65 -0.22
CA GLN A 23 11.16 14.17 -0.84
C GLN A 23 11.61 12.88 -0.17
N VAL A 24 11.79 11.84 -0.98
CA VAL A 24 12.30 10.54 -0.56
C VAL A 24 13.21 9.96 -1.63
N ASP A 25 14.18 9.16 -1.23
CA ASP A 25 14.94 8.32 -2.15
C ASP A 25 14.20 6.99 -2.48
N GLU A 26 14.78 6.18 -3.36
CA GLU A 26 14.17 4.90 -3.74
C GLU A 26 14.06 3.90 -2.58
N LYS A 27 15.02 3.92 -1.64
CA LYS A 27 15.05 3.01 -0.50
C LYS A 27 13.94 3.36 0.48
N GLU A 28 13.77 4.64 0.77
CA GLU A 28 12.69 5.18 1.59
C GLU A 28 11.33 4.93 0.94
N ALA A 29 11.19 5.23 -0.36
CA ALA A 29 9.96 4.97 -1.11
C ALA A 29 9.59 3.47 -1.11
N LYS A 30 10.57 2.57 -1.19
CA LYS A 30 10.34 1.12 -1.09
C LYS A 30 9.78 0.73 0.28
N ILE A 31 10.33 1.26 1.37
CA ILE A 31 9.87 0.99 2.74
C ILE A 31 8.43 1.50 2.92
N ILE A 32 8.15 2.74 2.49
CA ILE A 32 6.81 3.33 2.56
C ILE A 32 5.82 2.48 1.77
N LEU A 33 6.18 2.12 0.54
CA LEU A 33 5.33 1.33 -0.33
C LEU A 33 5.03 -0.06 0.28
N GLU A 34 6.02 -0.71 0.88
CA GLU A 34 5.82 -1.98 1.60
C GLU A 34 4.88 -1.84 2.79
N LEU A 35 5.02 -0.78 3.59
CA LEU A 35 4.09 -0.48 4.68
C LEU A 35 2.66 -0.29 4.16
N LEU A 36 2.47 0.50 3.11
CA LEU A 36 1.14 0.75 2.53
C LEU A 36 0.50 -0.53 2.00
N TYR A 37 1.26 -1.42 1.37
CA TYR A 37 0.75 -2.73 0.96
C TYR A 37 0.38 -3.62 2.15
N LEU A 38 1.15 -3.59 3.25
CA LEU A 38 0.79 -4.29 4.49
C LEU A 38 -0.52 -3.75 5.05
N VAL A 39 -0.68 -2.43 5.12
CA VAL A 39 -1.93 -1.80 5.59
C VAL A 39 -3.09 -2.22 4.69
N SER A 40 -2.95 -2.10 3.36
CA SER A 40 -3.99 -2.47 2.40
C SER A 40 -4.42 -3.94 2.53
N LYS A 41 -3.47 -4.87 2.68
CA LYS A 41 -3.76 -6.30 2.85
C LYS A 41 -4.49 -6.61 4.16
N ASN A 42 -4.10 -5.95 5.25
CA ASN A 42 -4.69 -6.18 6.57
C ASN A 42 -5.95 -5.34 6.81
N HIS A 43 -6.19 -4.35 5.95
CA HIS A 43 -7.45 -3.66 5.82
C HIS A 43 -8.44 -4.56 5.04
N GLU A 44 -8.63 -5.79 5.53
CA GLU A 44 -9.84 -6.55 5.23
C GLU A 44 -11.00 -5.56 5.45
N LYS A 45 -11.75 -5.25 4.37
CA LYS A 45 -13.07 -4.64 4.52
C LYS A 45 -13.73 -5.34 5.70
N PRO A 46 -14.39 -4.65 6.65
CA PRO A 46 -15.16 -5.35 7.67
C PRO A 46 -15.95 -6.38 6.90
N LYS A 47 -15.65 -7.68 7.12
CA LYS A 47 -16.36 -8.77 6.46
C LYS A 47 -17.79 -8.33 6.63
N GLU A 48 -18.50 -8.05 5.54
CA GLU A 48 -19.94 -7.86 5.63
C GLU A 48 -20.36 -9.04 6.49
N LYS A 49 -20.78 -8.77 7.72
CA LYS A 49 -21.29 -9.81 8.57
C LYS A 49 -22.40 -10.33 7.69
N LYS A 50 -22.21 -11.50 7.07
CA LYS A 50 -23.30 -12.22 6.45
C LYS A 50 -24.24 -12.37 7.64
N ILE A 51 -25.26 -11.52 7.68
CA ILE A 51 -26.32 -11.62 8.64
C ILE A 51 -27.00 -12.90 8.18
N LEU A 52 -26.52 -14.03 8.71
CA LEU A 52 -27.17 -15.30 8.55
C LEU A 52 -28.41 -15.16 9.42
N TYR A 53 -29.48 -14.65 8.82
CA TYR A 53 -30.78 -14.70 9.46
C TYR A 53 -31.12 -16.19 9.66
N PRO A 54 -31.61 -16.56 10.86
CA PRO A 54 -31.96 -17.94 11.19
C PRO A 54 -33.10 -18.48 10.33
#